data_AF-A0A971L1R7-F1
#
_entry.id   AF-A0A971L1R7-F1
#
_cell.length_a   1.000
_cell.length_b   1.000
_cell.length_c   1.000
_cell.angle_alpha   90.00
_cell.angle_beta   90.00
_cell.angle_gamma   90.00
#
_symmetry.space_group_name_H-M   'P 1'
#
loop_
_entity.id
_entity.type
_entity.pdbx_description
1 polymer ?
#
loop_
_entity_poly.entity_id
_entity_poly.type
_entity_poly.pdbx_seq_one_letter_code
_entity_poly.pdbx_strand_id
1 'polypeptide(L)'
;MSRTVVIGSKAEARFDDTVALGSEAKAEHKNSVALGHASETAAAAQEDIAVINTEVDGKPAGTFEYSGFAGKASGVVSVGSAKAERQIINVAPGAITSTSTDAVNGSQLYGVAAGLNKRIDESGG
;
A
#
# COMPACT_ATOMS: atom_id res chain seq x y z
N MET A 1 24.38 -18.44 0.75
CA MET A 1 24.29 -17.90 -0.62
C MET A 1 23.02 -17.07 -0.67
N SER A 2 23.09 -15.81 -1.11
CA SER A 2 21.88 -15.00 -1.29
C SER A 2 21.09 -15.49 -2.49
N ARG A 3 19.77 -15.68 -2.33
CA ARG A 3 18.85 -16.06 -3.40
C ARG A 3 18.24 -14.79 -3.97
N THR A 4 18.69 -14.36 -5.14
CA THR A 4 18.19 -13.14 -5.78
C THR A 4 17.88 -13.34 -7.26
N VAL A 5 16.97 -12.54 -7.77
CA VAL A 5 16.67 -12.44 -9.21
C VAL A 5 16.84 -10.99 -9.64
N VAL A 6 17.63 -10.75 -10.69
CA VAL A 6 17.87 -9.41 -11.24
C VAL A 6 17.66 -9.44 -12.74
N ILE A 7 16.75 -8.59 -13.23
CA ILE A 7 16.44 -8.45 -14.66
C ILE A 7 16.34 -6.96 -14.99
N GLY A 8 17.32 -6.41 -15.70
CA GLY A 8 17.33 -5.02 -16.14
C GLY A 8 18.70 -4.37 -16.03
N SER A 9 18.96 -3.37 -16.88
CA SER A 9 20.20 -2.58 -16.82
C SER A 9 20.26 -1.82 -15.50
N LYS A 10 21.40 -1.91 -14.77
CA LYS A 10 21.61 -1.29 -13.45
C LYS A 10 20.56 -1.67 -12.39
N ALA A 11 19.86 -2.78 -12.57
CA ALA A 11 18.99 -3.32 -11.53
C ALA A 11 19.84 -3.95 -10.42
N GLU A 12 19.39 -3.85 -9.18
CA GLU A 12 20.14 -4.29 -8.00
C GLU A 12 19.22 -5.06 -7.05
N ALA A 13 19.62 -6.27 -6.67
CA ALA A 13 18.98 -7.06 -5.63
C ALA A 13 20.06 -7.44 -4.60
N ARG A 14 20.04 -6.80 -3.44
CA ARG A 14 21.19 -6.76 -2.52
C ARG A 14 21.06 -7.67 -1.29
N PHE A 15 19.86 -8.18 -1.02
CA PHE A 15 19.56 -8.95 0.20
C PHE A 15 18.96 -10.32 -0.13
N ASP A 16 18.92 -11.19 0.87
CA ASP A 16 18.33 -12.51 0.71
C ASP A 16 16.86 -12.42 0.28
N ASP A 17 16.49 -13.29 -0.66
CA ASP A 17 15.13 -13.50 -1.12
C ASP A 17 14.53 -12.27 -1.79
N THR A 18 15.33 -11.60 -2.63
CA THR A 18 14.93 -10.37 -3.32
C THR A 18 14.82 -10.52 -4.83
N VAL A 19 13.90 -9.75 -5.42
CA VAL A 19 13.71 -9.68 -6.88
C VAL A 19 13.74 -8.23 -7.32
N ALA A 20 14.61 -7.90 -8.28
CA ALA A 20 14.62 -6.62 -8.97
C ALA A 20 14.33 -6.83 -10.45
N LEU A 21 13.19 -6.29 -10.93
CA LEU A 21 12.71 -6.44 -12.30
C LEU A 21 12.45 -5.07 -12.91
N GLY A 22 13.30 -4.63 -13.83
CA GLY A 22 13.23 -3.32 -14.51
C GLY A 22 14.58 -2.59 -14.47
N SER A 23 14.86 -1.74 -15.45
CA SER A 23 16.07 -0.92 -15.43
C SER A 23 16.10 -0.03 -14.19
N GLU A 24 17.22 0.02 -13.49
CA GLU A 24 17.42 0.81 -12.28
C GLU A 24 16.50 0.43 -11.10
N ALA A 25 15.83 -0.74 -11.15
CA ALA A 25 15.06 -1.27 -10.02
C ALA A 25 15.99 -1.69 -8.88
N LYS A 26 15.67 -1.33 -7.64
CA LYS A 26 16.49 -1.60 -6.45
C LYS A 26 15.69 -2.34 -5.37
N ALA A 27 15.98 -3.63 -5.22
CA ALA A 27 15.47 -4.47 -4.14
C ALA A 27 16.54 -4.55 -3.02
N GLU A 28 16.44 -3.62 -2.08
CA GLU A 28 17.39 -3.38 -0.99
C GLU A 28 16.86 -3.79 0.39
N HIS A 29 15.78 -4.57 0.44
CA HIS A 29 15.18 -5.08 1.68
C HIS A 29 14.90 -6.57 1.52
N LYS A 30 15.19 -7.39 2.55
CA LYS A 30 14.97 -8.86 2.50
C LYS A 30 13.52 -9.20 2.12
N ASN A 31 13.33 -10.38 1.52
CA ASN A 31 12.00 -10.91 1.16
C ASN A 31 11.14 -9.97 0.30
N SER A 32 11.75 -9.08 -0.50
CA SER A 32 11.04 -8.00 -1.17
C SER A 32 11.27 -7.97 -2.69
N VAL A 33 10.35 -7.31 -3.39
CA VAL A 33 10.34 -7.19 -4.85
C VAL A 33 10.34 -5.71 -5.24
N ALA A 34 11.28 -5.29 -6.10
CA ALA A 34 11.21 -4.04 -6.85
C ALA A 34 10.72 -4.34 -8.28
N LEU A 35 9.55 -3.83 -8.64
CA LEU A 35 8.84 -4.15 -9.89
C LEU A 35 8.61 -2.90 -10.75
N GLY A 36 9.43 -2.77 -11.80
CA GLY A 36 9.38 -1.71 -12.80
C GLY A 36 10.60 -0.80 -12.76
N HIS A 37 10.78 -0.01 -13.82
CA HIS A 37 11.87 0.98 -13.95
C HIS A 37 11.99 1.86 -12.69
N ALA A 38 13.20 2.01 -12.15
CA ALA A 38 13.50 2.86 -11.00
C ALA A 38 12.64 2.63 -9.75
N SER A 39 12.06 1.43 -9.60
CA SER A 39 11.30 1.07 -8.40
C SER A 39 12.26 0.73 -7.28
N GLU A 40 11.98 1.18 -6.07
CA GLU A 40 12.85 0.97 -4.91
C GLU A 40 12.03 0.36 -3.78
N THR A 41 12.48 -0.77 -3.24
CA THR A 41 11.87 -1.34 -2.02
C THR A 41 12.16 -0.45 -0.81
N ALA A 42 11.27 -0.48 0.18
CA ALA A 42 11.48 0.10 1.51
C ALA A 42 11.30 -0.99 2.58
N ALA A 43 11.65 -0.67 3.82
CA ALA A 43 11.35 -1.54 4.96
C ALA A 43 9.83 -1.74 5.05
N ALA A 44 9.39 -2.98 5.30
CA ALA A 44 7.99 -3.26 5.53
C ALA A 44 7.53 -2.54 6.80
N ALA A 45 6.53 -1.68 6.66
CA ALA A 45 5.84 -1.08 7.79
C ALA A 45 4.75 -2.05 8.27
N GLN A 46 4.60 -2.16 9.59
CA GLN A 46 3.48 -2.83 10.24
C GLN A 46 2.73 -1.77 11.02
N GLU A 47 1.46 -1.56 10.67
CA GLU A 47 0.57 -0.67 11.40
C GLU A 47 -0.47 -1.54 12.09
N ASP A 48 -0.43 -1.59 13.43
CA ASP A 48 -1.45 -2.32 14.22
C ASP A 48 -2.62 -1.39 14.60
N ILE A 49 -2.37 -0.08 14.63
CA ILE A 49 -3.34 1.00 14.85
C ILE A 49 -3.03 2.09 13.84
N ALA A 50 -4.03 2.51 13.07
CA ALA A 50 -3.93 3.68 12.21
C ALA A 50 -4.69 4.84 12.84
N VAL A 51 -4.08 6.03 12.76
CA VAL A 51 -4.63 7.26 13.33
C VAL A 51 -4.91 8.23 12.21
N ILE A 52 -6.15 8.71 12.15
CA ILE A 52 -6.54 9.83 11.31
C ILE A 52 -6.60 11.07 12.20
N ASN A 53 -5.65 11.97 11.99
CA ASN A 53 -5.73 13.30 12.59
C ASN A 53 -6.79 14.10 11.83
N THR A 54 -7.79 14.59 12.54
CA THR A 54 -8.84 15.43 11.97
C THR A 54 -8.48 16.90 12.16
N GLU A 55 -8.74 17.69 11.14
CA GLU A 55 -8.56 19.14 11.18
C GLU A 55 -9.86 19.82 10.75
N VAL A 56 -10.21 20.91 11.43
CA VAL A 56 -11.31 21.82 11.05
C VAL A 56 -10.70 23.21 10.96
N ASP A 57 -10.84 23.86 9.80
CA ASP A 57 -10.24 25.16 9.50
C ASP A 57 -8.73 25.24 9.75
N GLY A 58 -8.01 24.15 9.46
CA GLY A 58 -6.56 24.04 9.66
C GLY A 58 -6.14 23.97 11.13
N LYS A 59 -7.07 23.70 12.05
CA LYS A 59 -6.80 23.46 13.47
C LYS A 59 -7.07 21.99 13.82
N PRO A 60 -6.23 21.36 14.66
CA PRO A 60 -6.51 20.02 15.16
C PRO A 60 -7.88 19.95 15.83
N ALA A 61 -8.73 19.04 15.36
CA ALA A 61 -10.10 18.86 15.83
C ALA A 61 -10.31 17.53 16.59
N GLY A 62 -9.30 16.65 16.58
CA GLY A 62 -9.31 15.37 17.27
C GLY A 62 -8.59 14.28 16.50
N THR A 63 -8.57 13.08 17.05
CA THR A 63 -8.00 11.88 16.42
C THR A 63 -9.06 10.79 16.30
N PHE A 64 -9.06 10.09 15.18
CA PHE A 64 -9.84 8.87 14.98
C PHE A 64 -8.87 7.70 14.83
N GLU A 65 -8.91 6.80 15.80
CA GLU A 65 -8.09 5.58 15.79
C GLU A 65 -8.93 4.40 15.30
N TYR A 66 -8.33 3.56 14.46
CA TYR A 66 -8.91 2.29 14.06
C TYR A 66 -7.81 1.23 13.97
N SER A 67 -8.16 0.00 14.31
CA SER A 67 -7.21 -1.09 14.57
C SER A 67 -7.80 -2.44 14.18
N GLY A 68 -7.05 -3.52 14.46
CA GLY A 68 -7.50 -4.89 14.18
C GLY A 68 -7.23 -5.33 12.74
N PHE A 69 -6.19 -4.80 12.11
CA PHE A 69 -5.78 -5.16 10.76
C PHE A 69 -5.35 -6.63 10.68
N ALA A 70 -5.73 -7.29 9.58
CA ALA A 70 -5.32 -8.65 9.30
C ALA A 70 -3.93 -8.70 8.67
N GLY A 71 -3.16 -9.75 9.00
CA GLY A 71 -1.87 -10.04 8.38
C GLY A 71 -0.68 -9.32 9.00
N LYS A 72 0.52 -9.79 8.65
CA LYS A 72 1.80 -9.17 9.00
C LYS A 72 2.71 -9.18 7.79
N ALA A 73 3.25 -8.01 7.44
CA ALA A 73 4.17 -7.91 6.30
C ALA A 73 5.52 -8.58 6.62
N SER A 74 5.98 -9.46 5.73
CA SER A 74 7.31 -10.10 5.82
C SER A 74 8.34 -9.47 4.88
N GLY A 75 7.90 -8.52 4.05
CA GLY A 75 8.61 -7.84 2.98
C GLY A 75 7.63 -6.97 2.19
N VAL A 76 8.09 -6.33 1.12
CA VAL A 76 7.25 -5.46 0.28
C VAL A 76 7.33 -5.83 -1.19
N VAL A 77 6.26 -5.52 -1.94
CA VAL A 77 6.32 -5.38 -3.39
C VAL A 77 6.22 -3.90 -3.73
N SER A 78 7.34 -3.30 -4.13
CA SER A 78 7.38 -1.90 -4.55
C SER A 78 7.17 -1.80 -6.06
N VAL A 79 6.17 -1.03 -6.46
CA VAL A 79 5.85 -0.75 -7.88
C VAL A 79 6.35 0.61 -8.33
N GLY A 80 7.17 1.29 -7.53
CA GLY A 80 7.67 2.63 -7.81
C GLY A 80 8.69 3.08 -6.79
N SER A 81 8.89 4.39 -6.71
CA SER A 81 9.71 5.04 -5.69
C SER A 81 9.06 6.36 -5.30
N ALA A 82 9.56 7.01 -4.26
CA ALA A 82 8.99 8.28 -3.80
C ALA A 82 8.95 9.30 -4.95
N LYS A 83 7.77 9.89 -5.21
CA LYS A 83 7.49 10.82 -6.31
C LYS A 83 7.48 10.18 -7.72
N ALA A 84 7.57 8.86 -7.80
CA ALA A 84 7.49 8.08 -9.03
C ALA A 84 6.59 6.85 -8.82
N GLU A 85 5.45 7.07 -8.19
CA GLU A 85 4.45 6.06 -7.90
C GLU A 85 3.75 5.59 -9.18
N ARG A 86 3.21 4.37 -9.14
CA ARG A 86 2.44 3.80 -10.25
C ARG A 86 1.05 3.41 -9.79
N GLN A 87 0.09 3.52 -10.69
CA GLN A 87 -1.22 2.91 -10.51
C GLN A 87 -1.11 1.39 -10.68
N ILE A 88 -1.81 0.65 -9.82
CA ILE A 88 -2.08 -0.78 -10.01
C ILE A 88 -3.50 -0.89 -10.56
N ILE A 89 -3.61 -1.24 -11.85
CA ILE A 89 -4.89 -1.27 -12.57
C ILE A 89 -5.40 -2.71 -12.74
N ASN A 90 -6.67 -2.84 -13.11
CA ASN A 90 -7.37 -4.13 -13.29
C ASN A 90 -7.43 -4.98 -12.00
N VAL A 91 -7.51 -4.30 -10.86
CA VAL A 91 -7.72 -4.93 -9.56
C VAL A 91 -9.21 -5.23 -9.40
N ALA A 92 -9.59 -6.51 -9.37
CA ALA A 92 -10.95 -6.92 -9.05
C ALA A 92 -11.32 -6.53 -7.61
N PRO A 93 -12.61 -6.36 -7.26
CA PRO A 93 -13.00 -6.03 -5.89
C PRO A 93 -12.53 -7.09 -4.90
N GLY A 94 -11.78 -6.67 -3.88
CA GLY A 94 -11.29 -7.55 -2.81
C GLY A 94 -12.37 -7.83 -1.75
N ALA A 95 -12.20 -8.89 -0.95
CA ALA A 95 -13.14 -9.17 0.13
C ALA A 95 -13.12 -8.08 1.20
N ILE A 96 -14.29 -7.58 1.61
CA ILE A 96 -14.45 -6.61 2.71
C ILE A 96 -14.88 -7.38 3.97
N THR A 97 -13.90 -7.95 4.68
CA THR A 97 -14.10 -8.69 5.93
C THR A 97 -12.94 -8.43 6.90
N SER A 98 -13.10 -8.69 8.20
CA SER A 98 -12.08 -8.41 9.23
C SER A 98 -10.80 -9.22 9.09
N THR A 99 -10.79 -10.29 8.28
CA THR A 99 -9.63 -11.16 8.07
C THR A 99 -9.03 -11.03 6.66
N SER A 100 -9.59 -10.17 5.81
CA SER A 100 -9.14 -10.01 4.43
C SER A 100 -7.76 -9.37 4.34
N THR A 101 -6.92 -9.88 3.44
CA THR A 101 -5.65 -9.26 3.03
C THR A 101 -5.66 -8.95 1.53
N ASP A 102 -6.85 -8.88 0.92
CA ASP A 102 -7.01 -8.55 -0.50
C ASP A 102 -6.81 -7.04 -0.72
N ALA A 103 -6.23 -6.69 -1.87
CA ALA A 103 -6.25 -5.30 -2.32
C ALA A 103 -7.69 -4.85 -2.60
N VAL A 104 -8.04 -3.64 -2.16
CA VAL A 104 -9.30 -2.99 -2.51
C VAL A 104 -9.11 -2.11 -3.74
N ASN A 105 -10.14 -1.99 -4.57
CA ASN A 105 -10.12 -1.10 -5.73
C ASN A 105 -10.97 0.17 -5.51
N GLY A 106 -10.89 1.12 -6.44
CA GLY A 106 -11.60 2.40 -6.34
C GLY A 106 -13.13 2.30 -6.32
N SER A 107 -13.73 1.27 -6.92
CA SER A 107 -15.20 1.11 -6.91
C SER A 107 -15.74 0.80 -5.50
N GLN A 108 -14.95 0.11 -4.68
CA GLN A 108 -15.32 -0.20 -3.30
C GLN A 108 -15.28 1.06 -2.43
N LEU A 109 -14.22 1.87 -2.56
CA LEU A 109 -14.12 3.16 -1.86
C LEU A 109 -15.24 4.11 -2.29
N TYR A 110 -15.56 4.16 -3.59
CA TYR A 110 -16.69 4.94 -4.11
C TYR A 110 -18.02 4.50 -3.47
N GLY A 111 -18.25 3.18 -3.35
CA GLY A 111 -19.45 2.64 -2.70
C GLY A 111 -19.59 3.07 -1.23
N VAL A 112 -18.48 3.10 -0.48
CA VAL A 112 -18.46 3.61 0.90
C VAL A 112 -18.82 5.09 0.95
N ALA A 113 -18.18 5.93 0.13
CA ALA A 113 -18.44 7.37 0.09
C ALA A 113 -19.91 7.69 -0.29
N ALA A 114 -20.45 6.98 -1.29
CA ALA A 114 -21.85 7.13 -1.69
C ALA A 114 -22.82 6.73 -0.56
N GLY A 115 -22.52 5.66 0.17
CA GLY A 115 -23.30 5.23 1.33
C GLY A 115 -23.27 6.23 2.48
N LEU A 116 -22.13 6.89 2.72
CA LEU A 116 -22.01 7.96 3.73
C LEU A 116 -22.84 9.19 3.35
N ASN A 117 -22.73 9.67 2.10
CA ASN A 117 -23.51 10.83 1.63
C ASN A 117 -25.02 10.59 1.80
N LYS A 118 -25.50 9.40 1.41
CA LYS A 118 -26.91 9.03 1.58
C LYS A 118 -27.37 9.14 3.05
N ARG A 119 -26.53 8.69 3.99
CA ARG A 119 -26.84 8.78 5.43
C ARG A 119 -26.85 10.21 5.96
N ILE A 120 -26.00 11.08 5.42
CA ILE A 120 -25.97 12.51 5.79
C ILE A 120 -27.25 13.19 5.29
N ASP A 121 -27.59 12.99 4.02
CA ASP A 121 -28.80 13.54 3.40
C ASP A 121 -30.07 13.11 4.15
N GLU A 122 -30.14 11.82 4.54
CA GLU A 122 -31.26 11.28 5.33
C GLU A 122 -31.33 11.81 6.76
N SER A 123 -30.21 12.26 7.33
CA SER A 123 -30.14 12.82 8.68
C SER A 123 -30.52 14.31 8.77
N GLY A 124 -30.81 14.96 7.63
CA GLY A 124 -31.28 16.35 7.57
C GLY A 124 -30.22 17.38 7.95
N GLY A 125 -28.95 17.13 7.56
CA GLY A 125 -27.84 18.07 7.76
C GLY A 125 -28.07 19.45 7.15
#